data_AF-X0QC71-F1
#
_entry.id   AF-X0QC71-F1
#
_cell.length_a   1.000
_cell.length_b   1.000
_cell.length_c   1.000
_cell.angle_alpha   90.00
_cell.angle_beta   90.00
_cell.angle_gamma   90.00
#
_symmetry.space_group_name_H-M   'P 1'
#
loop_
_entity.id
_entity.type
_entity.pdbx_description
1 polymer ?
#
loop_
_entity_poly.entity_id
_entity_poly.type
_entity_poly.pdbx_seq_one_letter_code
_entity_poly.pdbx_strand_id
1 'polypeptide(L)'
;MQTTMQTATSTDSISSVHHNMSEQEWQMRVNLAACYRMIASYGWDDLVFTHISARVPGTEDEFLINPYGMLFEEITASSLVKVNKAGEKVAPSEFEVNPAGFIIHSAVHEARDDAHCVIHLHTNDGVAVSAQEKGLLPISQQSLFPLSNLAYHDYEGVALNPEEKVRLVADLGDAHFMILRNHGLLTCADTVANAFLYMYIMQRACEIQIKAQSGGGALTPIPAQILAGIQAASEQVTRGANGDIAWPALLRKLRRTDPSFEE
;
A
#
# COMPACT_ATOMS: atom_id res chain seq x y z
N MET A 1 0.50 -14.45 -51.36
CA MET A 1 1.12 -13.55 -50.36
C MET A 1 0.52 -13.91 -49.01
N GLN A 2 1.17 -14.81 -48.28
CA GLN A 2 0.85 -15.10 -46.88
C GLN A 2 1.85 -14.32 -46.03
N THR A 3 1.37 -13.37 -45.25
CA THR A 3 2.17 -12.65 -44.26
C THR A 3 2.14 -13.45 -42.98
N THR A 4 3.26 -14.07 -42.64
CA THR A 4 3.47 -14.79 -41.38
C THR A 4 3.58 -13.77 -40.25
N MET A 5 2.60 -13.73 -39.34
CA MET A 5 2.78 -13.07 -38.04
C MET A 5 3.67 -13.97 -37.19
N GLN A 6 4.88 -13.51 -36.87
CA GLN A 6 5.70 -14.10 -35.82
C GLN A 6 5.11 -13.68 -34.47
N THR A 7 4.55 -14.65 -33.75
CA THR A 7 4.27 -14.54 -32.33
C THR A 7 5.60 -14.54 -31.58
N ALA A 8 6.00 -13.39 -31.04
CA ALA A 8 7.07 -13.31 -30.06
C ALA A 8 6.65 -14.11 -28.82
N THR A 9 7.51 -15.03 -28.40
CA THR A 9 7.33 -15.85 -27.20
C THR A 9 7.50 -14.98 -25.95
N SER A 10 6.56 -15.08 -25.01
CA SER A 10 6.49 -14.28 -23.77
C SER A 10 7.78 -14.28 -22.93
N THR A 11 8.59 -15.34 -23.05
CA THR A 11 9.86 -15.50 -22.33
C THR A 11 10.97 -14.52 -22.75
N ASP A 12 10.97 -14.02 -23.99
CA ASP A 12 11.99 -13.07 -24.45
C ASP A 12 11.76 -11.66 -23.87
N SER A 13 10.51 -11.29 -23.61
CA SER A 13 10.14 -9.98 -23.03
C SER A 13 10.60 -9.86 -21.57
N ILE A 14 10.36 -10.89 -20.75
CA ILE A 14 10.67 -10.91 -19.32
C ILE A 14 12.17 -10.80 -19.06
N SER A 15 13.01 -11.53 -19.82
CA SER A 15 14.47 -11.46 -19.65
C SER A 15 15.06 -10.11 -20.07
N SER A 16 14.40 -9.39 -20.99
CA SER A 16 14.84 -8.07 -21.46
C SER A 16 14.57 -6.96 -20.45
N VAL A 17 13.53 -7.09 -19.62
CA VAL A 17 13.16 -6.11 -18.60
C VAL A 17 14.26 -6.00 -17.53
N HIS A 18 14.75 -7.14 -17.02
CA HIS A 18 15.80 -7.17 -16.00
C HIS A 18 17.13 -6.55 -16.45
N HIS A 19 17.47 -6.59 -17.75
CA HIS A 19 18.75 -6.07 -18.25
C HIS A 19 18.83 -4.54 -18.30
N ASN A 20 17.70 -3.84 -18.22
CA ASN A 20 17.62 -2.38 -18.38
C ASN A 20 17.42 -1.63 -17.05
N MET A 21 17.57 -2.29 -15.90
CA MET A 21 17.38 -1.67 -14.59
C MET A 21 18.47 -2.06 -13.59
N SER A 22 18.57 -1.30 -12.49
CA SER A 22 19.48 -1.60 -11.40
C SER A 22 18.97 -2.78 -10.57
N GLU A 23 19.88 -3.47 -9.87
CA GLU A 23 19.52 -4.52 -8.92
C GLU A 23 18.59 -3.99 -7.81
N GLN A 24 18.80 -2.75 -7.38
CA GLN A 24 17.94 -2.11 -6.37
C GLN A 24 16.53 -1.85 -6.90
N GLU A 25 16.37 -1.42 -8.16
CA GLU A 25 15.04 -1.29 -8.78
C GLU A 25 14.36 -2.67 -8.88
N TRP A 26 15.08 -3.69 -9.34
CA TRP A 26 14.53 -5.05 -9.43
C TRP A 26 14.07 -5.59 -8.08
N GLN A 27 14.90 -5.44 -7.04
CA GLN A 27 14.51 -5.89 -5.70
C GLN A 27 13.31 -5.10 -5.14
N MET A 28 13.16 -3.81 -5.50
CA MET A 28 11.96 -3.04 -5.16
C MET A 28 10.72 -3.59 -5.89
N ARG A 29 10.83 -3.90 -7.19
CA ARG A 29 9.75 -4.53 -7.97
C ARG A 29 9.30 -5.85 -7.37
N VAL A 30 10.23 -6.72 -7.01
CA VAL A 30 9.95 -8.01 -6.36
C VAL A 30 9.20 -7.81 -5.05
N ASN A 31 9.65 -6.90 -4.19
CA ASN A 31 8.97 -6.62 -2.92
C ASN A 31 7.57 -6.02 -3.14
N LEU A 32 7.43 -5.09 -4.08
CA LEU A 32 6.16 -4.46 -4.39
C LEU A 32 5.16 -5.48 -4.97
N ALA A 33 5.58 -6.32 -5.92
CA ALA A 33 4.77 -7.41 -6.46
C ALA A 33 4.34 -8.39 -5.36
N ALA A 34 5.26 -8.74 -4.43
CA ALA A 34 4.92 -9.55 -3.27
C ALA A 34 3.82 -8.91 -2.41
N CYS A 35 3.90 -7.59 -2.21
CA CYS A 35 2.90 -6.83 -1.45
C CYS A 35 1.52 -6.93 -2.10
N TYR A 36 1.43 -6.74 -3.42
CA TYR A 36 0.17 -6.93 -4.17
C TYR A 36 -0.42 -8.32 -3.97
N ARG A 37 0.39 -9.37 -4.18
CA ARG A 37 -0.07 -10.76 -4.02
C ARG A 37 -0.49 -11.08 -2.59
N MET A 38 0.20 -10.51 -1.59
CA MET A 38 -0.19 -10.67 -0.20
C MET A 38 -1.56 -10.05 0.07
N ILE A 39 -1.78 -8.80 -0.37
CA ILE A 39 -3.08 -8.12 -0.22
C ILE A 39 -4.21 -8.93 -0.86
N ALA A 40 -4.00 -9.44 -2.09
CA ALA A 40 -4.96 -10.32 -2.74
C ALA A 40 -5.22 -11.61 -1.94
N SER A 41 -4.16 -12.23 -1.40
CA SER A 41 -4.30 -13.46 -0.59
C SER A 41 -5.08 -13.26 0.73
N TYR A 42 -5.18 -12.02 1.22
CA TYR A 42 -6.01 -11.65 2.36
C TYR A 42 -7.44 -11.23 1.95
N GLY A 43 -7.74 -11.14 0.65
CA GLY A 43 -9.02 -10.66 0.12
C GLY A 43 -9.24 -9.17 0.39
N TRP A 44 -8.17 -8.38 0.32
CA TRP A 44 -8.19 -6.94 0.64
C TRP A 44 -8.14 -6.05 -0.61
N ASP A 45 -8.02 -6.64 -1.79
CA ASP A 45 -8.16 -5.99 -3.08
C ASP A 45 -9.62 -5.65 -3.39
N ASP A 46 -9.81 -4.63 -4.23
CA ASP A 46 -11.11 -4.16 -4.69
C ASP A 46 -11.11 -4.14 -6.21
N LEU A 47 -11.28 -5.33 -6.80
CA LEU A 47 -11.15 -5.58 -8.23
C LEU A 47 -9.81 -5.01 -8.76
N VAL A 48 -9.89 -3.93 -9.53
CA VAL A 48 -8.74 -3.27 -10.18
C VAL A 48 -8.58 -1.81 -9.73
N PHE A 49 -9.26 -1.40 -8.65
CA PHE A 49 -9.49 0.02 -8.34
C PHE A 49 -8.57 0.61 -7.26
N THR A 50 -7.80 -0.22 -6.57
CA THR A 50 -6.83 0.22 -5.55
C THR A 50 -5.41 0.13 -6.06
N HIS A 51 -4.47 0.78 -5.35
CA HIS A 51 -3.11 0.96 -5.84
C HIS A 51 -2.09 0.85 -4.69
N ILE A 52 -0.89 0.41 -5.04
CA ILE A 52 0.29 0.42 -4.20
C ILE A 52 1.41 1.05 -5.01
N SER A 53 2.19 1.93 -4.41
CA SER A 53 3.29 2.56 -5.12
C SER A 53 4.56 2.52 -4.32
N ALA A 54 5.70 2.34 -4.99
CA ALA A 54 7.00 2.45 -4.35
C ALA A 54 7.94 3.36 -5.14
N ARG A 55 8.71 4.20 -4.43
CA ARG A 55 9.78 5.02 -5.02
C ARG A 55 10.89 4.11 -5.55
N VAL A 56 11.39 4.40 -6.75
CA VAL A 56 12.50 3.67 -7.35
C VAL A 56 13.81 4.11 -6.67
N PRO A 57 14.58 3.18 -6.06
CA PRO A 57 15.80 3.53 -5.35
C PRO A 57 16.82 4.26 -6.25
N GLY A 58 17.42 5.33 -5.73
CA GLY A 58 18.40 6.15 -6.46
C GLY A 58 17.79 7.17 -7.42
N THR A 59 16.46 7.32 -7.42
CA THR A 59 15.75 8.36 -8.16
C THR A 59 14.97 9.24 -7.19
N GLU A 60 14.80 10.52 -7.55
CA GLU A 60 13.97 11.43 -6.76
C GLU A 60 12.50 11.35 -7.20
N ASP A 61 12.24 11.07 -8.47
CA ASP A 61 10.94 11.36 -9.11
C ASP A 61 10.34 10.19 -9.88
N GLU A 62 10.87 8.97 -9.74
CA GLU A 62 10.35 7.76 -10.39
C GLU A 62 9.71 6.79 -9.38
N PHE A 63 8.55 6.25 -9.76
CA PHE A 63 7.74 5.38 -8.91
C PHE A 63 7.26 4.15 -9.68
N LEU A 64 7.10 3.04 -8.97
CA LEU A 64 6.48 1.80 -9.46
C LEU A 64 5.02 1.76 -9.04
N ILE A 65 4.14 1.29 -9.92
CA ILE A 65 2.70 1.07 -9.65
C ILE A 65 2.16 -0.09 -10.49
N ASN A 66 1.05 -0.69 -10.08
CA ASN A 66 0.37 -1.74 -10.85
C ASN A 66 -0.10 -1.24 -12.23
N PRO A 67 -0.05 -2.11 -13.25
CA PRO A 67 -0.81 -1.95 -14.48
C PRO A 67 -2.29 -1.68 -14.24
N TYR A 68 -2.86 -0.83 -15.10
CA TYR A 68 -4.28 -0.62 -15.13
C TYR A 68 -5.02 -1.86 -15.65
N GLY A 69 -6.04 -2.31 -14.92
CA GLY A 69 -6.90 -3.41 -15.30
C GLY A 69 -6.42 -4.81 -14.91
N MET A 70 -5.26 -4.94 -14.25
CA MET A 70 -4.82 -6.21 -13.67
C MET A 70 -5.33 -6.37 -12.24
N LEU A 71 -5.72 -7.59 -11.90
CA LEU A 71 -5.98 -7.98 -10.51
C LEU A 71 -4.67 -8.01 -9.72
N PHE A 72 -4.77 -7.80 -8.41
CA PHE A 72 -3.58 -7.85 -7.53
C PHE A 72 -2.92 -9.23 -7.53
N GLU A 73 -3.70 -10.29 -7.74
CA GLU A 73 -3.20 -11.67 -7.88
C GLU A 73 -2.48 -11.95 -9.20
N GLU A 74 -2.45 -11.00 -10.15
CA GLU A 74 -1.76 -11.15 -11.44
C GLU A 74 -0.42 -10.39 -11.48
N ILE A 75 -0.15 -9.52 -10.48
CA ILE A 75 1.01 -8.61 -10.50
C ILE A 75 2.33 -9.37 -10.37
N THR A 76 3.29 -9.11 -11.25
CA THR A 76 4.66 -9.64 -11.20
C THR A 76 5.66 -8.48 -11.08
N ALA A 77 6.93 -8.78 -10.78
CA ALA A 77 7.98 -7.76 -10.73
C ALA A 77 8.17 -7.08 -12.10
N SER A 78 8.07 -7.86 -13.18
CA SER A 78 8.15 -7.39 -14.57
C SER A 78 6.89 -6.66 -15.05
N SER A 79 5.70 -6.96 -14.51
CA SER A 79 4.48 -6.27 -14.94
C SER A 79 4.35 -4.84 -14.40
N LEU A 80 4.99 -4.54 -13.26
CA LEU A 80 4.97 -3.21 -12.66
C LEU A 80 5.43 -2.11 -13.65
N VAL A 81 4.70 -0.99 -13.67
CA VAL A 81 5.01 0.13 -14.54
C VAL A 81 5.76 1.20 -13.79
N LYS A 82 6.76 1.80 -14.43
CA LYS A 82 7.53 2.92 -13.89
C LYS A 82 6.99 4.25 -14.41
N VAL A 83 6.63 5.16 -13.49
CA VAL A 83 6.01 6.45 -13.78
C VAL A 83 6.73 7.62 -13.10
N ASN A 84 6.58 8.83 -13.65
CA ASN A 84 7.00 10.07 -12.99
C ASN A 84 5.93 10.58 -12.00
N LYS A 85 6.21 11.73 -11.34
CA LYS A 85 5.26 12.44 -10.46
C LYS A 85 3.89 12.74 -11.09
N ALA A 86 3.84 12.96 -12.41
CA ALA A 86 2.61 13.21 -13.14
C ALA A 86 1.83 11.92 -13.48
N GLY A 87 2.36 10.74 -13.13
CA GLY A 87 1.77 9.44 -13.46
C GLY A 87 2.02 9.01 -14.91
N GLU A 88 2.97 9.64 -15.60
CA GLU A 88 3.32 9.31 -16.99
C GLU A 88 4.41 8.23 -17.02
N LYS A 89 4.30 7.27 -17.95
CA LYS A 89 5.30 6.21 -18.12
C LYS A 89 6.67 6.79 -18.47
N VAL A 90 7.72 6.39 -17.73
CA VAL A 90 9.12 6.79 -17.97
C VAL A 90 10.03 5.65 -18.43
N ALA A 91 9.48 4.44 -18.53
CA ALA A 91 10.14 3.28 -19.12
C ALA A 91 9.20 2.54 -20.07
N PRO A 92 9.73 1.84 -21.10
CA PRO A 92 8.92 0.97 -21.95
C PRO A 92 8.16 -0.06 -21.11
N SER A 93 6.85 -0.18 -21.36
CA SER A 93 5.99 -1.20 -20.78
C SER A 93 4.85 -1.48 -21.74
N GLU A 94 4.49 -2.75 -21.88
CA GLU A 94 3.31 -3.18 -22.64
C GLU A 94 2.00 -2.85 -21.91
N PHE A 95 2.11 -2.48 -20.63
CA PHE A 95 0.98 -2.17 -19.77
C PHE A 95 0.68 -0.67 -19.74
N GLU A 96 -0.61 -0.35 -19.60
CA GLU A 96 -1.09 1.01 -19.36
C GLU A 96 -1.17 1.31 -17.87
N VAL A 97 -1.19 2.60 -17.52
CA VAL A 97 -1.37 3.08 -16.14
C VAL A 97 -2.64 3.91 -16.05
N ASN A 98 -3.19 4.04 -14.85
CA ASN A 98 -4.29 4.96 -14.56
C ASN A 98 -3.75 6.20 -13.83
N PRO A 99 -3.52 7.32 -14.53
CA PRO A 99 -3.00 8.53 -13.88
C PRO A 99 -3.87 9.01 -12.72
N ALA A 100 -5.19 8.82 -12.80
CA ALA A 100 -6.11 9.20 -11.72
C ALA A 100 -5.89 8.40 -10.44
N GLY A 101 -5.57 7.11 -10.56
CA GLY A 101 -5.22 6.23 -9.44
C GLY A 101 -3.90 6.58 -8.76
N PHE A 102 -3.01 7.29 -9.45
CA PHE A 102 -1.70 7.69 -8.93
C PHE A 102 -1.72 9.07 -8.23
N ILE A 103 -2.81 9.84 -8.30
CA ILE A 103 -2.81 11.23 -7.82
C ILE A 103 -2.59 11.31 -6.29
N ILE A 104 -3.24 10.45 -5.52
CA ILE A 104 -3.04 10.37 -4.06
C ILE A 104 -1.60 9.96 -3.73
N HIS A 105 -1.08 8.96 -4.45
CA HIS A 105 0.27 8.46 -4.26
C HIS A 105 1.33 9.51 -4.58
N SER A 106 1.19 10.23 -5.70
CA SER A 106 2.11 11.32 -6.06
C SER A 106 2.10 12.44 -5.02
N ALA A 107 0.92 12.82 -4.50
CA ALA A 107 0.84 13.84 -3.45
C ALA A 107 1.62 13.43 -2.19
N VAL A 108 1.48 12.18 -1.74
CA VAL A 108 2.23 11.67 -0.59
C VAL A 108 3.74 11.62 -0.88
N HIS A 109 4.14 11.04 -2.02
CA HIS A 109 5.55 10.94 -2.40
C HIS A 109 6.25 12.29 -2.61
N GLU A 110 5.54 13.29 -3.10
CA GLU A 110 6.06 14.65 -3.29
C GLU A 110 6.24 15.37 -1.96
N ALA A 111 5.39 15.09 -0.97
CA ALA A 111 5.43 15.74 0.34
C ALA A 111 6.33 15.05 1.36
N ARG A 112 6.55 13.73 1.20
CA ARG A 112 7.22 12.87 2.17
C ARG A 112 8.35 12.09 1.51
N ASP A 113 9.57 12.58 1.68
CA ASP A 113 10.77 11.89 1.21
C ASP A 113 10.94 10.52 1.87
N ASP A 114 10.48 10.36 3.12
CA ASP A 114 10.50 9.11 3.88
C ASP A 114 9.39 8.11 3.48
N ALA A 115 8.41 8.53 2.67
CA ALA A 115 7.35 7.65 2.17
C ALA A 115 7.79 6.86 0.94
N HIS A 116 8.71 5.91 1.07
CA HIS A 116 9.17 5.09 -0.06
C HIS A 116 8.12 4.10 -0.57
N CYS A 117 7.14 3.72 0.25
CA CYS A 117 6.01 2.89 -0.16
C CYS A 117 4.71 3.49 0.38
N VAL A 118 3.67 3.55 -0.47
CA VAL A 118 2.33 4.02 -0.13
C VAL A 118 1.32 2.96 -0.54
N ILE A 119 0.49 2.51 0.38
CA ILE A 119 -0.58 1.51 0.17
C ILE A 119 -1.92 2.17 0.41
N HIS A 120 -2.85 2.05 -0.53
CA HIS A 120 -4.23 2.53 -0.37
C HIS A 120 -5.22 1.40 -0.68
N LEU A 121 -6.17 1.13 0.22
CA LEU A 121 -7.14 0.02 0.09
C LEU A 121 -8.58 0.42 0.45
N HIS A 122 -9.53 -0.28 -0.17
CA HIS A 122 -10.99 -0.15 0.04
C HIS A 122 -11.59 -1.39 0.72
N THR A 123 -10.92 -1.92 1.74
CA THR A 123 -11.44 -3.07 2.48
C THR A 123 -12.78 -2.74 3.14
N ASN A 124 -13.74 -3.68 3.13
CA ASN A 124 -15.08 -3.45 3.69
C ASN A 124 -15.04 -2.92 5.13
N ASP A 125 -14.24 -3.51 6.00
CA ASP A 125 -14.13 -3.08 7.41
C ASP A 125 -13.38 -1.74 7.55
N GLY A 126 -12.40 -1.48 6.68
CA GLY A 126 -11.68 -0.20 6.65
C GLY A 126 -12.59 0.95 6.22
N VAL A 127 -13.35 0.75 5.14
CA VAL A 127 -14.40 1.67 4.67
C VAL A 127 -15.46 1.87 5.76
N ALA A 128 -15.92 0.79 6.39
CA ALA A 128 -16.93 0.86 7.44
C ALA A 128 -16.47 1.73 8.62
N VAL A 129 -15.23 1.57 9.09
CA VAL A 129 -14.66 2.42 10.15
C VAL A 129 -14.46 3.85 9.67
N SER A 130 -14.02 4.07 8.42
CA SER A 130 -13.85 5.41 7.85
C SER A 130 -15.14 6.23 7.81
N ALA A 131 -16.29 5.56 7.73
CA ALA A 131 -17.61 6.17 7.71
C ALA A 131 -18.19 6.43 9.11
N GLN A 132 -17.52 5.98 10.19
CA GLN A 132 -17.97 6.23 11.56
C GLN A 132 -17.47 7.60 12.03
N GLU A 133 -18.34 8.38 12.68
CA GLU A 133 -17.99 9.71 13.23
C GLU A 133 -16.71 9.66 14.08
N LYS A 134 -16.63 8.66 14.99
CA LYS A 134 -15.48 8.47 15.89
C LYS A 134 -14.27 7.81 15.26
N GLY A 135 -14.36 7.37 14.00
CA GLY A 135 -13.28 6.67 13.31
C GLY A 135 -12.80 5.43 14.06
N LEU A 136 -11.47 5.24 14.11
CA LEU A 136 -10.84 4.13 14.82
C LEU A 136 -10.84 4.33 16.34
N LEU A 137 -11.21 3.29 17.09
CA LEU A 137 -11.36 3.33 18.55
C LEU A 137 -10.20 2.60 19.26
N PRO A 138 -9.78 3.06 20.45
CA PRO A 138 -8.76 2.39 21.27
C PRO A 138 -9.35 1.18 22.01
N ILE A 139 -9.75 0.13 21.30
CA ILE A 139 -10.46 -1.04 21.86
C ILE A 139 -9.73 -2.37 21.62
N SER A 140 -8.55 -2.33 21.00
CA SER A 140 -7.71 -3.51 20.77
C SER A 140 -6.24 -3.12 20.84
N GLN A 141 -5.36 -4.08 21.13
CA GLN A 141 -3.91 -3.81 21.06
C GLN A 141 -3.52 -3.35 19.65
N GLN A 142 -4.13 -3.93 18.61
CA GLN A 142 -3.89 -3.58 17.21
C GLN A 142 -4.24 -2.13 16.92
N SER A 143 -5.32 -1.59 17.48
CA SER A 143 -5.72 -0.21 17.21
C SER A 143 -4.80 0.83 17.84
N LEU A 144 -4.01 0.47 18.87
CA LEU A 144 -3.08 1.41 19.50
C LEU A 144 -1.96 1.87 18.56
N PHE A 145 -1.47 0.99 17.68
CA PHE A 145 -0.40 1.34 16.74
C PHE A 145 -0.80 2.43 15.75
N PRO A 146 -1.88 2.28 14.94
CA PRO A 146 -2.35 3.35 14.09
C PRO A 146 -2.73 4.57 14.91
N LEU A 147 -3.47 4.44 16.02
CA LEU A 147 -3.87 5.59 16.86
C LEU A 147 -2.71 6.42 17.41
N SER A 148 -1.50 5.86 17.50
CA SER A 148 -0.32 6.60 17.92
C SER A 148 0.21 7.57 16.86
N ASN A 149 -0.15 7.38 15.58
CA ASN A 149 0.29 8.21 14.47
C ASN A 149 -0.73 8.19 13.29
N LEU A 150 -1.99 8.53 13.58
CA LEU A 150 -3.12 8.46 12.63
C LEU A 150 -3.61 9.86 12.23
N ALA A 151 -3.69 10.10 10.94
CA ALA A 151 -4.36 11.22 10.31
C ALA A 151 -5.77 10.86 9.80
N TYR A 152 -6.58 11.87 9.54
CA TYR A 152 -7.87 11.76 8.84
C TYR A 152 -7.92 12.78 7.72
N HIS A 153 -8.48 12.41 6.57
CA HIS A 153 -8.77 13.33 5.48
C HIS A 153 -10.25 13.17 5.07
N ASP A 154 -10.93 14.30 4.86
CA ASP A 154 -12.35 14.32 4.51
C ASP A 154 -12.59 13.92 3.05
N TYR A 155 -13.77 13.37 2.75
CA TYR A 155 -14.10 12.91 1.39
C TYR A 155 -14.46 14.07 0.47
N GLU A 156 -13.77 14.21 -0.66
CA GLU A 156 -14.05 15.28 -1.65
C GLU A 156 -14.58 14.75 -3.00
N GLY A 157 -14.80 13.44 -3.12
CA GLY A 157 -15.35 12.81 -4.31
C GLY A 157 -14.39 11.81 -4.96
N VAL A 158 -14.69 11.43 -6.20
CA VAL A 158 -13.93 10.40 -6.94
C VAL A 158 -12.73 10.99 -7.70
N ALA A 159 -12.88 12.23 -8.19
CA ALA A 159 -11.84 12.89 -8.96
C ALA A 159 -11.01 13.77 -8.03
N LEU A 160 -9.75 13.40 -7.81
CA LEU A 160 -8.85 14.22 -7.02
C LEU A 160 -8.55 15.52 -7.76
N ASN A 161 -8.93 16.66 -7.18
CA ASN A 161 -8.61 17.96 -7.74
C ASN A 161 -7.25 18.45 -7.22
N PRO A 162 -6.52 19.33 -7.95
CA PRO A 162 -5.21 19.80 -7.51
C PRO A 162 -5.19 20.47 -6.13
N GLU A 163 -6.31 21.04 -5.68
CA GLU A 163 -6.40 21.68 -4.36
C GLU A 163 -6.54 20.65 -3.23
N GLU A 164 -7.18 19.51 -3.49
CA GLU A 164 -7.30 18.39 -2.55
C GLU A 164 -5.94 17.78 -2.23
N LYS A 165 -5.00 17.72 -3.20
CA LYS A 165 -3.62 17.29 -2.92
C LYS A 165 -2.99 18.07 -1.77
N VAL A 166 -3.18 19.39 -1.74
CA VAL A 166 -2.60 20.27 -0.72
C VAL A 166 -3.19 19.96 0.66
N ARG A 167 -4.52 19.73 0.72
CA ARG A 167 -5.21 19.39 1.97
C ARG A 167 -4.85 17.99 2.44
N LEU A 168 -4.84 17.00 1.55
CA LEU A 168 -4.45 15.62 1.86
C LEU A 168 -3.05 15.55 2.47
N VAL A 169 -2.09 16.27 1.90
CA VAL A 169 -0.72 16.37 2.44
C VAL A 169 -0.70 17.06 3.79
N ALA A 170 -1.44 18.17 3.95
CA ALA A 170 -1.52 18.90 5.21
C ALA A 170 -2.15 18.06 6.33
N ASP A 171 -3.20 17.31 6.01
CA ASP A 171 -3.90 16.40 6.92
C ASP A 171 -3.01 15.21 7.30
N LEU A 172 -2.27 14.64 6.33
CA LEU A 172 -1.33 13.56 6.58
C LEU A 172 -0.21 14.00 7.52
N GLY A 173 0.39 15.18 7.30
CA GLY A 173 1.53 15.66 8.08
C GLY A 173 2.65 14.61 8.16
N ASP A 174 3.07 14.28 9.39
CA ASP A 174 4.09 13.26 9.68
C ASP A 174 3.50 11.86 9.95
N ALA A 175 2.19 11.67 9.75
CA ALA A 175 1.51 10.40 10.01
C ALA A 175 1.94 9.29 9.05
N HIS A 176 1.94 8.05 9.54
CA HIS A 176 2.14 6.84 8.73
C HIS A 176 0.83 6.13 8.38
N PHE A 177 -0.25 6.49 9.08
CA PHE A 177 -1.58 5.94 8.90
C PHE A 177 -2.53 7.09 8.58
N MET A 178 -3.42 6.89 7.63
CA MET A 178 -4.48 7.85 7.34
C MET A 178 -5.78 7.10 7.05
N ILE A 179 -6.86 7.55 7.68
CA ILE A 179 -8.21 7.16 7.30
C ILE A 179 -8.76 8.23 6.36
N LEU A 180 -9.05 7.83 5.13
CA LEU A 180 -9.78 8.64 4.17
C LEU A 180 -11.27 8.45 4.48
N ARG A 181 -11.92 9.47 5.04
CA ARG A 181 -13.33 9.41 5.44
C ARG A 181 -14.18 8.90 4.29
N ASN A 182 -15.11 8.00 4.59
CA ASN A 182 -16.03 7.39 3.62
C ASN A 182 -15.36 6.66 2.43
N HIS A 183 -14.05 6.42 2.44
CA HIS A 183 -13.31 5.95 1.28
C HIS A 183 -12.41 4.75 1.58
N GLY A 184 -11.58 4.79 2.62
CA GLY A 184 -10.71 3.66 2.92
C GLY A 184 -9.50 3.99 3.79
N LEU A 185 -8.48 3.17 3.65
CA LEU A 185 -7.24 3.23 4.44
C LEU A 185 -6.07 3.61 3.55
N LEU A 186 -5.13 4.37 4.11
CA LEU A 186 -3.84 4.66 3.49
C LEU A 186 -2.73 4.48 4.52
N THR A 187 -1.63 3.85 4.11
CA THR A 187 -0.39 3.82 4.89
C THR A 187 0.80 4.23 4.05
N CYS A 188 1.81 4.84 4.69
CA CYS A 188 3.08 5.15 4.06
C CYS A 188 4.26 4.82 4.99
N ALA A 189 5.38 4.39 4.41
CA ALA A 189 6.61 4.08 5.15
C ALA A 189 7.86 4.07 4.25
N ASP A 190 9.02 3.97 4.88
CA ASP A 190 10.37 3.91 4.28
C ASP A 190 10.69 2.59 3.54
N THR A 191 9.89 1.55 3.76
CA THR A 191 10.02 0.25 3.09
C THR A 191 8.65 -0.37 2.80
N VAL A 192 8.60 -1.24 1.79
CA VAL A 192 7.41 -2.04 1.49
C VAL A 192 7.01 -2.91 2.69
N ALA A 193 7.99 -3.47 3.40
CA ALA A 193 7.77 -4.29 4.59
C ALA A 193 7.05 -3.52 5.71
N ASN A 194 7.51 -2.29 6.01
CA ASN A 194 6.88 -1.44 7.01
C ASN A 194 5.49 -0.97 6.57
N ALA A 195 5.33 -0.51 5.33
CA ALA A 195 4.05 -0.07 4.81
C ALA A 195 3.00 -1.20 4.87
N PHE A 196 3.41 -2.43 4.49
CA PHE A 196 2.55 -3.61 4.59
C PHE A 196 2.20 -3.96 6.03
N LEU A 197 3.18 -3.96 6.95
CA LEU A 197 2.91 -4.24 8.37
C LEU A 197 1.92 -3.21 8.96
N TYR A 198 2.10 -1.93 8.62
CA TYR A 198 1.18 -0.87 9.03
C TYR A 198 -0.22 -1.11 8.49
N MET A 199 -0.35 -1.38 7.19
CA MET A 199 -1.66 -1.68 6.59
C MET A 199 -2.29 -2.91 7.23
N TYR A 200 -1.50 -3.97 7.47
CA TYR A 200 -1.97 -5.18 8.12
C TYR A 200 -2.54 -4.90 9.52
N ILE A 201 -1.80 -4.16 10.36
CA ILE A 201 -2.25 -3.85 11.72
C ILE A 201 -3.49 -2.94 11.70
N MET A 202 -3.51 -1.93 10.83
CA MET A 202 -4.63 -0.99 10.68
C MET A 202 -5.90 -1.71 10.21
N GLN A 203 -5.78 -2.57 9.20
CA GLN A 203 -6.89 -3.37 8.69
C GLN A 203 -7.41 -4.34 9.77
N ARG A 204 -6.51 -5.02 10.49
CA ARG A 204 -6.90 -5.89 11.63
C ARG A 204 -7.60 -5.13 12.74
N ALA A 205 -7.18 -3.89 13.02
CA ALA A 205 -7.85 -3.04 14.00
C ALA A 205 -9.28 -2.69 13.58
N CYS A 206 -9.51 -2.40 12.30
CA CYS A 206 -10.84 -2.14 11.75
C CYS A 206 -11.75 -3.38 11.84
N GLU A 207 -11.26 -4.54 11.41
CA GLU A 207 -11.99 -5.82 11.51
C GLU A 207 -12.41 -6.15 12.97
N ILE A 208 -11.50 -5.92 13.93
CA ILE A 208 -11.81 -6.14 15.35
C ILE A 208 -12.87 -5.15 15.82
N GLN A 209 -12.79 -3.88 15.43
CA GLN A 209 -13.76 -2.87 15.80
C GLN A 209 -15.17 -3.20 15.32
N ILE A 210 -15.32 -3.55 14.04
CA ILE A 210 -16.63 -3.92 13.48
C ILE A 210 -17.20 -5.16 14.19
N LYS A 211 -16.36 -6.18 14.40
CA LYS A 211 -16.78 -7.39 15.13
C LYS A 211 -17.18 -7.08 16.57
N ALA A 212 -16.42 -6.27 17.29
CA ALA A 212 -16.73 -5.87 18.66
C ALA A 212 -18.04 -5.09 18.76
N GLN A 213 -18.27 -4.11 17.86
CA GLN A 213 -19.49 -3.31 17.81
C GLN A 213 -20.73 -4.15 17.45
N SER A 214 -20.57 -5.18 16.62
CA SER A 214 -21.67 -6.09 16.24
C SER A 214 -22.27 -6.86 17.43
N GLY A 215 -21.53 -7.00 18.53
CA GLY A 215 -22.03 -7.63 19.76
C GLY A 215 -23.07 -6.79 20.53
N GLY A 216 -23.23 -5.51 20.20
CA GLY A 216 -24.26 -4.62 20.79
C GLY A 216 -24.02 -4.20 22.26
N GLY A 217 -23.01 -4.75 22.93
CA GLY A 217 -22.62 -4.36 24.28
C GLY A 217 -21.74 -3.12 24.32
N ALA A 218 -21.67 -2.48 25.49
CA ALA A 218 -20.71 -1.41 25.73
C ALA A 218 -19.26 -1.94 25.61
N LEU A 219 -18.41 -1.21 24.89
CA LEU A 219 -17.01 -1.56 24.71
C LEU A 219 -16.15 -0.94 25.81
N THR A 220 -15.12 -1.67 26.23
CA THR A 220 -14.12 -1.17 27.21
C THR A 220 -12.98 -0.47 26.46
N PRO A 221 -12.83 0.86 26.58
CA PRO A 221 -11.70 1.55 25.97
C PRO A 221 -10.40 1.25 26.72
N ILE A 222 -9.31 1.18 25.97
CA ILE A 222 -7.95 1.10 26.51
C ILE A 222 -7.59 2.46 27.13
N PRO A 223 -7.00 2.50 28.33
CA PRO A 223 -6.62 3.75 28.98
C PRO A 223 -5.64 4.59 28.17
N ALA A 224 -5.83 5.92 28.15
CA ALA A 224 -5.03 6.86 27.36
C ALA A 224 -3.52 6.79 27.65
N GLN A 225 -3.11 6.47 28.88
CA GLN A 225 -1.70 6.33 29.23
C GLN A 225 -1.02 5.14 28.53
N ILE A 226 -1.77 4.09 28.19
CA ILE A 226 -1.24 2.94 27.45
C ILE A 226 -1.04 3.33 25.98
N LEU A 227 -2.00 4.06 25.40
CA LEU A 227 -1.87 4.61 24.05
C LEU A 227 -0.66 5.54 23.95
N ALA A 228 -0.47 6.45 24.91
CA ALA A 228 0.66 7.36 24.93
C ALA A 228 2.04 6.66 25.01
N GLY A 229 2.10 5.44 25.56
CA GLY A 229 3.33 4.66 25.70
C GLY A 229 3.57 3.60 24.62
N ILE A 230 2.66 3.42 23.65
CA ILE A 230 2.69 2.25 22.77
C ILE A 230 3.89 2.25 21.82
N GLN A 231 4.33 3.42 21.34
CA GLN A 231 5.48 3.52 20.43
C GLN A 231 6.77 3.03 21.12
N ALA A 232 7.06 3.54 22.31
CA ALA A 232 8.21 3.10 23.10
C ALA A 232 8.15 1.61 23.47
N ALA A 233 6.96 1.11 23.81
CA ALA A 233 6.77 -0.32 24.09
C ALA A 233 6.98 -1.19 22.84
N SER A 234 6.51 -0.73 21.66
CA SER A 234 6.71 -1.40 20.38
C SER A 234 8.20 -1.53 20.06
N GLU A 235 8.95 -0.43 20.14
CA GLU A 235 10.39 -0.41 19.88
C GLU A 235 11.15 -1.41 20.74
N GLN A 236 10.79 -1.53 22.03
CA GLN A 236 11.40 -2.49 22.94
C GLN A 236 11.10 -3.94 22.57
N VAL A 237 9.85 -4.24 22.18
CA VAL A 237 9.41 -5.60 21.84
C VAL A 237 9.94 -6.05 20.47
N THR A 238 9.89 -5.16 19.48
CA THR A 238 10.36 -5.45 18.11
C THR A 238 11.86 -5.27 17.96
N ARG A 239 12.54 -4.69 18.96
CA ARG A 239 13.96 -4.27 18.88
C ARG A 239 14.21 -3.37 17.66
N GLY A 240 13.22 -2.56 17.30
CA GLY A 240 13.25 -1.68 16.14
C GLY A 240 13.12 -2.37 14.77
N ALA A 241 12.96 -3.69 14.71
CA ALA A 241 12.93 -4.41 13.43
C ALA A 241 11.60 -4.26 12.66
N ASN A 242 10.52 -3.80 13.30
CA ASN A 242 9.24 -3.48 12.64
C ASN A 242 8.79 -4.51 11.58
N GLY A 243 8.62 -4.09 10.32
CA GLY A 243 8.24 -4.92 9.19
C GLY A 243 9.19 -6.08 8.92
N ASP A 244 10.49 -5.91 9.19
CA ASP A 244 11.54 -6.91 8.91
C ASP A 244 11.41 -8.17 9.76
N ILE A 245 10.63 -8.14 10.85
CA ILE A 245 10.32 -9.36 11.62
C ILE A 245 9.40 -10.28 10.82
N ALA A 246 8.34 -9.72 10.24
CA ALA A 246 7.28 -10.48 9.59
C ALA A 246 7.56 -10.72 8.10
N TRP A 247 8.15 -9.74 7.42
CA TRP A 247 8.31 -9.74 5.97
C TRP A 247 9.06 -10.96 5.41
N PRO A 248 10.21 -11.40 5.98
CA PRO A 248 10.88 -12.60 5.49
C PRO A 248 10.03 -13.86 5.62
N ALA A 249 9.18 -13.96 6.65
CA ALA A 249 8.28 -15.10 6.82
C ALA A 249 7.14 -15.08 5.80
N LEU A 250 6.61 -13.89 5.50
CA LEU A 250 5.58 -13.70 4.48
C LEU A 250 6.13 -14.02 3.08
N LEU A 251 7.34 -13.58 2.74
CA LEU A 251 8.01 -13.95 1.48
C LEU A 251 8.23 -15.47 1.36
N ARG A 252 8.68 -16.14 2.43
CA ARG A 252 8.78 -17.62 2.44
C ARG A 252 7.43 -18.31 2.24
N LYS A 253 6.33 -17.73 2.75
CA LYS A 253 4.98 -18.25 2.51
C LYS A 253 4.60 -18.07 1.04
N LEU A 254 4.75 -16.85 0.51
CA LEU A 254 4.36 -16.51 -0.85
C LEU A 254 5.14 -17.34 -1.89
N ARG A 255 6.47 -17.43 -1.77
CA ARG A 255 7.30 -18.29 -2.64
C ARG A 255 6.87 -19.77 -2.68
N ARG A 256 6.23 -20.27 -1.62
CA ARG A 256 5.70 -21.64 -1.58
C ARG A 256 4.34 -21.76 -2.27
N THR A 257 3.50 -20.72 -2.20
CA THR A 257 2.10 -20.78 -2.66
C THR A 257 1.90 -20.18 -4.05
N ASP A 258 2.69 -19.18 -4.41
CA ASP A 258 2.61 -18.44 -5.66
C ASP A 258 3.97 -17.76 -5.92
N PRO A 259 4.96 -18.46 -6.50
CA PRO A 259 6.28 -17.89 -6.79
C PRO A 259 6.30 -16.96 -8.01
N SER A 260 5.22 -16.91 -8.80
CA SER A 260 5.18 -16.16 -10.07
C SER A 260 5.33 -14.64 -9.89
N PHE A 261 5.17 -14.12 -8.68
CA PHE A 261 5.37 -12.69 -8.39
C PHE A 261 6.81 -12.20 -8.61
N GLU A 262 7.80 -13.10 -8.61
CA GLU A 262 9.21 -12.76 -8.85
C GLU A 262 9.55 -12.69 -10.35
N GLU A 263 8.62 -13.07 -11.23
CA GLU A 263 8.78 -12.98 -12.70
C GLU A 263 8.80 -11.55 -13.21
#